data_AF-A0AAN7PPF2-F1
#
_entry.id   AF-A0AAN7PPF2-F1
#
_cell.length_a   1.000
_cell.length_b   1.000
_cell.length_c   1.000
_cell.angle_alpha   90.00
_cell.angle_beta   90.00
_cell.angle_gamma   90.00
#
_symmetry.space_group_name_H-M   'P 1'
#
loop_
_entity.id
_entity.type
_entity.pdbx_description
1 polymer ?
#
loop_
_entity_poly.entity_id
_entity_poly.type
_entity_poly.pdbx_seq_one_letter_code
_entity_poly.pdbx_strand_id
1 'polypeptide(L)'
;MSSMPNSPTVSPVLKNLTYIHYGDPKNVESHGGSSFGGYPSLDERNDSFDIKESMKVHCGFVNGSKPGRQTGFDIDEADFVEMEKTYDVIVASGIFGNYDVIQQPKNTSEATRRNISFFMFIDEETEAYMRNISVLDSSMKVGLWKIIVVHNIPFSDARRNGKVPKLLLHRLFPNVRYSIWIDGKLELVVDPYQVLERFLWRQNSSFAISRHYRRFDVFEEAEANKAAGKYDNSSIDFQIDFYRKEGLTPYSEAKLPITSDVPEGCVIIREHIPITNHFTCLWFNEVDRFTSRDQLSFSTVRDKIAAKVEWTVSMFLDCERRNFVIQAYHRDLLEQMSPPPPPPPPPTVIPMVPPLTVLPASTRPPPKKSVGKPSKGERKPISRRHRKHGRYGQLPEGYFSIFITPWAEEFGPGSLR
;
A
#
# COMPACT_ATOMS: atom_id res chain seq x y z
N MET A 1 -17.45 -22.76 3.98
CA MET A 1 -17.28 -21.88 5.14
C MET A 1 -15.80 -21.82 5.45
N SER A 2 -15.23 -20.62 5.56
CA SER A 2 -13.82 -20.41 5.91
C SER A 2 -13.62 -20.75 7.38
N SER A 3 -12.91 -21.83 7.69
CA SER A 3 -12.72 -22.29 9.07
C SER A 3 -11.54 -21.58 9.71
N MET A 4 -11.82 -20.52 10.47
CA MET A 4 -10.81 -19.93 11.37
C MET A 4 -10.30 -21.03 12.33
N PRO A 5 -8.99 -21.15 12.59
CA PRO A 5 -8.47 -22.14 13.53
C PRO A 5 -9.03 -21.92 14.94
N ASN A 6 -9.33 -22.99 15.67
CA ASN A 6 -9.92 -22.89 17.02
C ASN A 6 -8.94 -22.39 18.10
N SER A 7 -7.62 -22.54 17.87
CA SER A 7 -6.56 -22.14 18.79
C SER A 7 -5.48 -21.32 18.07
N PRO A 8 -4.83 -20.34 18.73
CA PRO A 8 -3.70 -19.62 18.15
C PRO A 8 -2.52 -20.54 17.79
N THR A 9 -1.71 -20.13 16.81
CA THR A 9 -0.46 -20.82 16.49
C THR A 9 0.53 -20.77 17.66
N VAL A 10 1.25 -21.85 17.92
CA VAL A 10 2.29 -21.88 18.97
C VAL A 10 3.50 -21.06 18.53
N SER A 11 3.80 -19.98 19.26
CA SER A 11 5.02 -19.20 19.06
C SER A 11 6.27 -20.03 19.41
N PRO A 12 7.25 -20.18 18.49
CA PRO A 12 8.47 -20.94 18.73
C PRO A 12 9.44 -20.14 19.61
N VAL A 13 10.06 -20.85 20.56
CA VAL A 13 10.90 -20.31 21.65
C VAL A 13 10.20 -19.26 22.51
N LEU A 14 9.98 -18.05 21.99
CA LEU A 14 9.38 -16.92 22.71
C LEU A 14 7.90 -17.19 23.06
N LYS A 15 7.59 -17.18 24.36
CA LYS A 15 6.24 -17.37 24.92
C LYS A 15 5.68 -16.09 25.56
N ASN A 16 6.51 -15.34 26.26
CA ASN A 16 6.12 -14.11 26.95
C ASN A 16 6.88 -12.90 26.40
N LEU A 17 6.16 -11.99 25.75
CA LEU A 17 6.72 -10.75 25.23
C LEU A 17 6.13 -9.56 25.99
N THR A 18 7.01 -8.82 26.64
CA THR A 18 6.69 -7.56 27.33
C THR A 18 7.47 -6.41 26.71
N TYR A 19 7.11 -5.17 27.05
CA TYR A 19 7.65 -3.98 26.42
C TYR A 19 8.31 -3.05 27.44
N ILE A 20 9.31 -2.30 26.98
CA ILE A 20 9.97 -1.27 27.78
C ILE A 20 9.08 -0.03 27.85
N HIS A 21 8.89 0.46 29.07
CA HIS A 21 8.11 1.62 29.43
C HIS A 21 8.85 2.39 30.53
N TYR A 22 8.87 3.72 30.41
CA TYR A 22 9.42 4.68 31.35
C TYR A 22 8.23 5.42 31.98
N GLY A 23 8.07 5.30 33.30
CA GLY A 23 6.96 5.94 34.02
C GLY A 23 6.97 7.46 33.93
N ASP A 24 8.17 8.05 33.82
CA ASP A 24 8.41 9.47 33.56
C ASP A 24 9.34 9.64 32.35
N PRO A 25 9.24 10.75 31.58
CA PRO A 25 10.16 11.04 30.49
C PRO A 25 11.60 11.17 31.02
N LYS A 26 12.46 10.22 30.65
CA LYS A 26 13.89 10.28 30.94
C LYS A 26 14.63 11.00 29.82
N ASN A 27 15.58 11.86 30.16
CA ASN A 27 16.65 12.24 29.25
C ASN A 27 17.56 11.02 29.04
N VAL A 28 17.15 10.14 28.13
CA VAL A 28 17.97 9.03 27.62
C VAL A 28 18.95 9.60 26.60
N GLU A 29 20.22 9.20 26.68
CA GLU A 29 21.23 9.57 25.69
C GLU A 29 20.82 9.04 24.30
N SER A 30 20.94 9.90 23.27
CA SER A 30 20.52 9.57 21.91
C SER A 30 21.48 8.58 21.26
N HIS A 31 21.17 7.29 21.39
CA HIS A 31 21.89 6.18 20.74
C HIS A 31 21.32 5.83 19.36
N GLY A 32 20.61 6.77 18.71
CA GLY A 32 19.85 6.55 17.49
C GLY A 32 18.42 6.04 17.75
N GLY A 33 17.53 6.20 16.77
CA GLY A 33 16.10 6.09 16.98
C GLY A 33 15.49 7.41 17.45
N SER A 34 14.38 7.33 18.18
CA SER A 34 13.66 8.49 18.72
C SER A 34 13.31 8.37 20.20
N SER A 35 12.80 9.46 20.77
CA SER A 35 12.19 9.48 22.11
C SER A 35 10.94 8.61 22.22
N PHE A 36 10.26 8.34 21.10
CA PHE A 36 9.12 7.42 21.03
C PHE A 36 9.57 5.95 21.10
N GLY A 37 10.68 5.61 20.43
CA GLY A 37 11.34 4.31 20.52
C GLY A 37 12.17 4.11 21.79
N GLY A 38 12.58 5.20 22.46
CA GLY A 38 13.34 5.21 23.70
C GLY A 38 14.86 5.13 23.54
N TYR A 39 15.38 5.51 22.37
CA TYR A 39 16.82 5.53 22.03
C TYR A 39 17.61 4.27 22.47
N PRO A 40 17.20 3.04 22.07
CA PRO A 40 17.95 1.85 22.43
C PRO A 40 19.41 1.94 21.96
N SER A 41 20.33 1.47 22.78
CA SER A 41 21.74 1.28 22.40
C SER A 41 21.89 0.19 21.32
N LEU A 42 23.09 0.08 20.74
CA LEU A 42 23.38 -1.03 19.82
C LEU A 42 23.43 -2.38 20.56
N ASP A 43 23.82 -2.40 21.83
CA ASP A 43 23.84 -3.61 22.64
C ASP A 43 22.42 -4.07 22.96
N GLU A 44 21.54 -3.18 23.44
CA GLU A 44 20.12 -3.50 23.67
C GLU A 44 19.40 -3.93 22.37
N ARG A 45 19.76 -3.33 21.22
CA ARG A 45 19.30 -3.78 19.91
C ARG A 45 19.78 -5.21 19.63
N ASN A 46 21.05 -5.52 19.83
CA ASN A 46 21.61 -6.83 19.52
C ASN A 46 21.07 -7.92 20.45
N ASP A 47 20.93 -7.62 21.75
CA ASP A 47 20.28 -8.48 22.74
C ASP A 47 18.82 -8.77 22.39
N SER A 48 18.13 -7.81 21.75
CA SER A 48 16.75 -8.03 21.29
C SER A 48 16.65 -9.06 20.16
N PHE A 49 17.73 -9.38 19.45
CA PHE A 49 17.76 -10.50 18.49
C PHE A 49 18.12 -11.85 19.15
N ASP A 50 18.48 -11.89 20.43
CA ASP A 50 18.79 -13.13 21.15
C ASP A 50 17.51 -13.72 21.76
N ILE A 51 16.76 -14.45 20.94
CA ILE A 51 15.39 -14.90 21.24
C ILE A 51 15.34 -15.85 22.45
N LYS A 52 14.63 -15.42 23.49
CA LYS A 52 14.45 -16.15 24.76
C LYS A 52 12.98 -16.46 25.00
N GLU A 53 12.68 -17.39 25.90
CA GLU A 53 11.30 -17.76 26.25
C GLU A 53 10.48 -16.58 26.80
N SER A 54 11.13 -15.71 27.58
CA SER A 54 10.57 -14.45 28.04
C SER A 54 11.48 -13.29 27.64
N MET A 55 10.92 -12.23 27.06
CA MET A 55 11.67 -11.05 26.62
C MET A 55 10.95 -9.76 27.01
N LYS A 56 11.75 -8.70 27.23
CA LYS A 56 11.27 -7.33 27.42
C LYS A 56 12.04 -6.42 26.45
N VAL A 57 11.34 -5.75 25.53
CA VAL A 57 11.98 -5.07 24.39
C VAL A 57 11.46 -3.66 24.16
N HIS A 58 12.28 -2.82 23.51
CA HIS A 58 11.83 -1.58 22.89
C HIS A 58 10.89 -1.90 21.72
N CYS A 59 9.79 -1.17 21.59
CA CYS A 59 8.78 -1.40 20.54
C CYS A 59 7.88 -0.17 20.31
N GLY A 60 8.45 1.04 20.39
CA GLY A 60 7.69 2.29 20.48
C GLY A 60 6.93 2.45 21.81
N PHE A 61 6.22 3.58 21.96
CA PHE A 61 5.38 3.90 23.13
C PHE A 61 6.11 3.76 24.48
N VAL A 62 7.39 4.16 24.55
CA VAL A 62 8.16 4.00 25.80
C VAL A 62 7.75 4.98 26.88
N ASN A 63 7.33 6.19 26.53
CA ASN A 63 6.81 7.16 27.49
C ASN A 63 5.32 6.89 27.76
N GLY A 64 4.82 7.32 28.92
CA GLY A 64 3.42 7.15 29.30
C GLY A 64 3.09 5.75 29.84
N SER A 65 1.84 5.59 30.26
CA SER A 65 1.40 4.38 30.99
C SER A 65 0.91 3.25 30.10
N LYS A 66 0.36 3.56 28.92
CA LYS A 66 -0.16 2.61 27.93
C LYS A 66 -0.03 3.20 26.52
N PRO A 67 0.26 2.40 25.47
CA PRO A 67 0.20 2.85 24.07
C PRO A 67 -1.10 3.59 23.76
N GLY A 68 -1.03 4.77 23.14
CA GLY A 68 -2.21 5.62 22.89
C GLY A 68 -2.54 6.64 24.00
N ARG A 69 -1.86 6.61 25.15
CA ARG A 69 -2.08 7.57 26.25
C ARG A 69 -0.77 8.22 26.75
N GLN A 70 -0.57 9.50 26.42
CA GLN A 70 0.60 10.30 26.85
C GLN A 70 1.94 9.69 26.41
N THR A 71 1.94 9.14 25.20
CA THR A 71 3.04 8.38 24.61
C THR A 71 3.72 9.08 23.44
N GLY A 72 3.14 10.18 22.95
CA GLY A 72 3.53 10.81 21.69
C GLY A 72 2.97 10.07 20.46
N PHE A 73 1.81 9.44 20.60
CA PHE A 73 0.96 8.92 19.53
C PHE A 73 -0.39 8.67 20.21
N ASP A 74 -1.07 9.76 20.56
CA ASP A 74 -2.15 9.76 21.53
C ASP A 74 -3.51 9.67 20.83
N ILE A 75 -4.44 8.95 21.44
CA ILE A 75 -5.74 8.60 20.84
C ILE A 75 -6.83 9.00 21.85
N ASP A 76 -7.97 9.48 21.34
CA ASP A 76 -9.14 9.82 22.15
C ASP A 76 -9.58 8.66 23.07
N GLU A 77 -9.98 8.99 24.30
CA GLU A 77 -10.33 7.99 25.33
C GLU A 77 -11.44 7.03 24.87
N ALA A 78 -12.41 7.52 24.09
CA ALA A 78 -13.50 6.71 23.54
C ALA A 78 -13.01 5.70 22.48
N ASP A 79 -11.98 6.07 21.73
CA ASP A 79 -11.36 5.21 20.72
C ASP A 79 -10.38 4.23 21.35
N PHE A 80 -9.61 4.67 22.33
CA PHE A 80 -8.80 3.80 23.18
C PHE A 80 -9.64 2.67 23.81
N VAL A 81 -10.81 2.99 24.38
CA VAL A 81 -11.72 1.99 24.98
C VAL A 81 -12.32 1.04 23.92
N GLU A 82 -12.49 1.48 22.68
CA GLU A 82 -12.84 0.57 21.57
C GLU A 82 -11.67 -0.38 21.26
N MET A 83 -10.44 0.13 21.21
CA MET A 83 -9.25 -0.62 20.81
C MET A 83 -8.77 -1.62 21.86
N GLU A 84 -9.08 -1.43 23.15
CA GLU A 84 -8.85 -2.43 24.20
C GLU A 84 -9.81 -3.64 24.14
N LYS A 85 -10.89 -3.61 23.34
CA LYS A 85 -11.80 -4.75 23.18
C LYS A 85 -11.10 -5.96 22.52
N THR A 86 -11.66 -7.14 22.75
CA THR A 86 -11.21 -8.38 22.11
C THR A 86 -11.72 -8.48 20.67
N TYR A 87 -10.84 -8.80 19.73
CA TYR A 87 -11.17 -8.98 18.31
C TYR A 87 -10.53 -10.26 17.76
N ASP A 88 -11.33 -11.13 17.12
CA ASP A 88 -10.77 -12.24 16.35
C ASP A 88 -10.01 -11.73 15.11
N VAL A 89 -10.60 -10.76 14.39
CA VAL A 89 -10.02 -10.15 13.20
C VAL A 89 -10.29 -8.65 13.19
N ILE A 90 -9.26 -7.86 12.86
CA ILE A 90 -9.41 -6.46 12.43
C ILE A 90 -8.84 -6.26 11.03
N VAL A 91 -9.34 -5.25 10.32
CA VAL A 91 -8.65 -4.66 9.16
C VAL A 91 -8.21 -3.26 9.56
N ALA A 92 -6.96 -2.91 9.31
CA ALA A 92 -6.38 -1.63 9.67
C ALA A 92 -5.72 -0.95 8.46
N SER A 93 -5.79 0.37 8.43
CA SER A 93 -5.16 1.23 7.44
C SER A 93 -4.76 2.56 8.09
N GLY A 94 -4.03 3.42 7.38
CA GLY A 94 -3.81 4.78 7.83
C GLY A 94 -3.35 5.74 6.74
N ILE A 95 -3.63 7.03 6.96
CA ILE A 95 -3.31 8.14 6.06
C ILE A 95 -2.75 9.27 6.93
N PHE A 96 -1.50 9.65 6.67
CA PHE A 96 -0.78 10.70 7.41
C PHE A 96 -0.22 11.73 6.43
N GLY A 97 -0.08 12.98 6.87
CA GLY A 97 0.33 14.12 6.04
C GLY A 97 -0.55 14.29 4.81
N ASN A 98 -1.84 13.96 4.94
CA ASN A 98 -2.86 14.07 3.91
C ASN A 98 -2.41 13.44 2.57
N TYR A 99 -1.70 12.30 2.61
CA TYR A 99 -0.99 11.77 1.42
C TYR A 99 -1.88 11.00 0.43
N ASP A 100 -2.84 10.24 0.95
CA ASP A 100 -3.70 9.32 0.18
C ASP A 100 -5.17 9.74 0.24
N VAL A 101 -5.96 9.31 -0.75
CA VAL A 101 -7.43 9.41 -0.72
C VAL A 101 -8.00 8.12 -0.14
N ILE A 102 -8.92 8.23 0.83
CA ILE A 102 -9.52 7.08 1.51
C ILE A 102 -10.25 6.14 0.54
N GLN A 103 -9.84 4.86 0.51
CA GLN A 103 -10.47 3.81 -0.28
C GLN A 103 -11.45 3.00 0.57
N GLN A 104 -12.53 2.47 -0.02
CA GLN A 104 -13.58 1.75 0.71
C GLN A 104 -13.56 0.24 0.43
N PRO A 105 -13.51 -0.63 1.45
CA PRO A 105 -13.57 -2.07 1.23
C PRO A 105 -14.85 -2.51 0.50
N LYS A 106 -14.69 -3.17 -0.64
CA LYS A 106 -15.77 -3.75 -1.45
C LYS A 106 -15.91 -5.25 -1.18
N ASN A 107 -17.04 -5.82 -1.61
CA ASN A 107 -17.33 -7.25 -1.56
C ASN A 107 -17.26 -7.90 -0.16
N THR A 108 -17.44 -7.10 0.90
CA THR A 108 -17.53 -7.59 2.28
C THR A 108 -18.86 -8.29 2.53
N SER A 109 -18.79 -9.53 3.01
CA SER A 109 -19.96 -10.33 3.38
C SER A 109 -20.68 -9.79 4.62
N GLU A 110 -21.94 -10.18 4.83
CA GLU A 110 -22.65 -9.83 6.07
C GLU A 110 -21.95 -10.34 7.33
N ALA A 111 -21.34 -11.53 7.28
CA ALA A 111 -20.58 -12.09 8.39
C ALA A 111 -19.38 -11.20 8.74
N THR A 112 -18.61 -10.77 7.73
CA THR A 112 -17.52 -9.80 7.88
C THR A 112 -18.01 -8.49 8.48
N ARG A 113 -19.11 -7.91 7.99
CA ARG A 113 -19.64 -6.63 8.50
C ARG A 113 -20.15 -6.70 9.94
N ARG A 114 -20.44 -7.89 10.47
CA ARG A 114 -20.84 -8.11 11.87
C ARG A 114 -19.67 -8.43 12.78
N ASN A 115 -18.65 -9.14 12.28
CA ASN A 115 -17.61 -9.76 13.09
C ASN A 115 -16.22 -9.10 12.95
N ILE A 116 -15.99 -8.27 11.93
CA ILE A 116 -14.68 -7.66 11.64
C ILE A 116 -14.82 -6.14 11.73
N SER A 117 -14.03 -5.53 12.61
CA SER A 117 -13.92 -4.08 12.71
C SER A 117 -12.84 -3.54 11.78
N PHE A 118 -13.14 -2.42 11.13
CA PHE A 118 -12.28 -1.73 10.18
C PHE A 118 -11.83 -0.41 10.78
N PHE A 119 -10.52 -0.21 10.95
CA PHE A 119 -9.93 0.96 11.60
C PHE A 119 -9.02 1.74 10.64
N MET A 120 -9.13 3.06 10.61
CA MET A 120 -8.32 3.96 9.79
C MET A 120 -7.66 5.00 10.70
N PHE A 121 -6.34 4.93 10.84
CA PHE A 121 -5.56 5.90 11.62
C PHE A 121 -5.23 7.13 10.77
N ILE A 122 -5.56 8.32 11.25
CA ILE A 122 -5.24 9.58 10.57
C ILE A 122 -4.62 10.59 11.54
N ASP A 123 -3.84 11.53 11.02
CA ASP A 123 -3.42 12.72 11.77
C ASP A 123 -4.41 13.88 11.63
N GLU A 124 -4.24 14.89 12.49
CA GLU A 124 -5.07 16.10 12.57
C GLU A 124 -5.09 16.88 11.23
N GLU A 125 -4.01 16.84 10.44
CA GLU A 125 -3.96 17.45 9.09
C GLU A 125 -4.95 16.75 8.14
N THR A 126 -4.90 15.42 8.10
CA THR A 126 -5.80 14.60 7.29
C THR A 126 -7.25 14.71 7.79
N GLU A 127 -7.46 14.77 9.11
CA GLU A 127 -8.78 14.97 9.72
C GLU A 127 -9.39 16.32 9.30
N ALA A 128 -8.64 17.42 9.44
CA ALA A 128 -9.08 18.75 9.08
C ALA A 128 -9.48 18.84 7.60
N TYR A 129 -8.70 18.20 6.72
CA TYR A 129 -9.06 18.07 5.30
C TYR A 129 -10.37 17.28 5.10
N MET A 130 -10.50 16.11 5.73
CA MET A 130 -11.68 15.24 5.57
C MET A 130 -12.97 15.88 6.09
N ARG A 131 -12.88 16.70 7.15
CA ARG A 131 -14.00 17.51 7.65
C ARG A 131 -14.37 18.64 6.68
N ASN A 132 -13.38 19.34 6.13
CA ASN A 132 -13.59 20.42 5.15
C ASN A 132 -14.36 19.92 3.91
N ILE A 133 -13.96 18.77 3.36
CA ILE A 133 -14.67 18.14 2.22
C ILE A 133 -15.95 17.36 2.62
N SER A 134 -16.40 17.48 3.88
CA SER A 134 -17.62 16.82 4.40
C SER A 134 -17.64 15.28 4.25
N VAL A 135 -16.46 14.65 4.20
CA VAL A 135 -16.32 13.18 4.17
C VAL A 135 -16.32 12.58 5.57
N LEU A 136 -15.84 13.33 6.57
CA LEU A 136 -15.85 12.92 7.99
C LEU A 136 -16.89 13.71 8.78
N ASP A 137 -17.92 13.03 9.25
CA ASP A 137 -18.98 13.59 10.08
C ASP A 137 -18.68 13.48 11.60
N SER A 138 -19.69 13.70 12.44
CA SER A 138 -19.60 13.57 13.90
C SER A 138 -19.63 12.11 14.40
N SER A 139 -19.90 11.13 13.54
CA SER A 139 -19.92 9.71 13.91
C SER A 139 -18.52 9.06 13.91
N MET A 140 -17.50 9.79 13.45
CA MET A 140 -16.12 9.32 13.25
C MET A 140 -16.06 8.06 12.37
N LYS A 141 -16.90 8.00 11.34
CA LYS A 141 -16.94 6.90 10.37
C LYS A 141 -16.94 7.41 8.95
N VAL A 142 -16.30 6.64 8.07
CA VAL A 142 -16.38 6.84 6.61
C VAL A 142 -16.60 5.47 5.97
N GLY A 143 -17.84 5.20 5.56
CA GLY A 143 -18.25 3.90 5.05
C GLY A 143 -18.08 2.80 6.09
N LEU A 144 -17.17 1.84 5.84
CA LEU A 144 -16.87 0.77 6.80
C LEU A 144 -15.84 1.19 7.86
N TRP A 145 -14.99 2.18 7.57
CA TRP A 145 -13.92 2.58 8.47
C TRP A 145 -14.46 3.34 9.68
N LYS A 146 -14.09 2.90 10.89
CA LYS A 146 -14.00 3.76 12.05
C LYS A 146 -12.69 4.56 11.95
N ILE A 147 -12.80 5.88 11.98
CA ILE A 147 -11.66 6.80 11.95
C ILE A 147 -11.13 6.96 13.37
N ILE A 148 -9.82 6.82 13.52
CA ILE A 148 -9.09 7.04 14.77
C ILE A 148 -8.13 8.19 14.50
N VAL A 149 -8.34 9.33 15.17
CA VAL A 149 -7.44 10.49 15.06
C VAL A 149 -6.26 10.30 16.02
N VAL A 150 -5.08 10.64 15.55
CA VAL A 150 -3.82 10.54 16.28
C VAL A 150 -3.28 11.94 16.57
N HIS A 151 -3.16 12.24 17.86
CA HIS A 151 -2.64 13.49 18.40
C HIS A 151 -1.18 13.32 18.84
N ASN A 152 -0.48 14.45 19.02
CA ASN A 152 0.90 14.48 19.52
C ASN A 152 1.88 13.56 18.75
N ILE A 153 1.75 13.51 17.41
CA ILE A 153 2.51 12.58 16.55
C ILE A 153 4.03 12.65 16.80
N PRO A 154 4.73 11.49 16.83
CA PRO A 154 6.11 11.44 17.35
C PRO A 154 7.17 11.88 16.34
N PHE A 155 6.84 11.97 15.05
CA PHE A 155 7.78 12.27 13.98
C PHE A 155 7.29 13.42 13.10
N SER A 156 8.23 14.20 12.59
CA SER A 156 7.98 15.19 11.52
C SER A 156 7.76 14.54 10.14
N ASP A 157 8.26 13.32 9.93
CA ASP A 157 8.00 12.55 8.71
C ASP A 157 6.67 11.79 8.83
N ALA A 158 5.63 12.28 8.14
CA ALA A 158 4.33 11.63 8.03
C ALA A 158 4.42 10.16 7.57
N ARG A 159 5.39 9.80 6.71
CA ARG A 159 5.57 8.39 6.29
C ARG A 159 6.07 7.52 7.44
N ARG A 160 6.81 8.08 8.39
CA ARG A 160 7.27 7.41 9.61
C ARG A 160 6.14 7.27 10.62
N ASN A 161 5.30 8.31 10.80
CA ASN A 161 4.07 8.23 11.59
C ASN A 161 3.18 7.08 11.11
N GLY A 162 2.99 6.95 9.79
CA GLY A 162 2.28 5.82 9.18
C GLY A 162 2.89 4.43 9.44
N LYS A 163 4.15 4.31 9.87
CA LYS A 163 4.74 3.02 10.27
C LYS A 163 4.32 2.58 11.67
N VAL A 164 3.89 3.50 12.54
CA VAL A 164 3.42 3.18 13.90
C VAL A 164 2.19 2.27 13.85
N PRO A 165 1.03 2.65 13.26
CA PRO A 165 -0.12 1.76 13.21
C PRO A 165 0.13 0.57 12.26
N LYS A 166 1.03 0.68 11.27
CA LYS A 166 1.36 -0.44 10.37
C LYS A 166 2.07 -1.60 11.05
N LEU A 167 3.09 -1.32 11.86
CA LEU A 167 3.94 -2.35 12.46
C LEU A 167 3.50 -2.67 13.91
N LEU A 168 2.97 -1.67 14.62
CA LEU A 168 2.67 -1.74 16.05
C LEU A 168 1.18 -1.94 16.36
N LEU A 169 0.36 -2.49 15.44
CA LEU A 169 -1.04 -2.87 15.72
C LEU A 169 -1.19 -3.67 17.02
N HIS A 170 -0.25 -4.55 17.32
CA HIS A 170 -0.23 -5.38 18.53
C HIS A 170 0.05 -4.62 19.84
N ARG A 171 0.55 -3.37 19.76
CA ARG A 171 0.66 -2.44 20.90
C ARG A 171 -0.63 -1.63 21.07
N LEU A 172 -1.28 -1.29 19.96
CA LEU A 172 -2.51 -0.48 19.89
C LEU A 172 -3.79 -1.30 20.19
N PHE A 173 -3.82 -2.55 19.74
CA PHE A 173 -4.86 -3.54 19.97
C PHE A 173 -4.24 -4.71 20.74
N PRO A 174 -4.20 -4.68 22.09
CA PRO A 174 -3.55 -5.75 22.87
C PRO A 174 -4.32 -7.08 22.82
N ASN A 175 -5.60 -7.05 22.47
CA ASN A 175 -6.52 -8.18 22.54
C ASN A 175 -7.02 -8.64 21.14
N VAL A 176 -6.25 -8.39 20.07
CA VAL A 176 -6.56 -8.86 18.72
C VAL A 176 -5.83 -10.16 18.39
N ARG A 177 -6.50 -11.09 17.69
CA ARG A 177 -5.89 -12.35 17.23
C ARG A 177 -5.31 -12.28 15.81
N TYR A 178 -6.05 -11.77 14.84
CA TYR A 178 -5.58 -11.56 13.47
C TYR A 178 -5.75 -10.10 13.01
N SER A 179 -4.82 -9.61 12.19
CA SER A 179 -4.98 -8.34 11.48
C SER A 179 -4.63 -8.47 9.99
N ILE A 180 -5.27 -7.61 9.20
CA ILE A 180 -4.82 -7.28 7.85
C ILE A 180 -4.53 -5.78 7.83
N TRP A 181 -3.26 -5.41 7.67
CA TRP A 181 -2.87 -4.05 7.31
C TRP A 181 -3.01 -3.84 5.81
N ILE A 182 -3.53 -2.68 5.42
CA ILE A 182 -3.68 -2.23 4.04
C ILE A 182 -3.23 -0.77 3.98
N ASP A 183 -2.25 -0.41 3.13
CA ASP A 183 -1.86 1.00 2.93
C ASP A 183 -3.04 1.82 2.35
N GLY A 184 -3.18 3.09 2.77
CA GLY A 184 -4.33 3.95 2.44
C GLY A 184 -4.64 4.12 0.94
N LYS A 185 -3.64 3.99 0.06
CA LYS A 185 -3.78 3.96 -1.41
C LYS A 185 -4.50 2.72 -1.98
N LEU A 186 -4.82 1.71 -1.17
CA LEU A 186 -5.34 0.43 -1.64
C LEU A 186 -6.80 0.22 -1.27
N GLU A 187 -7.60 -0.21 -2.25
CA GLU A 187 -8.96 -0.67 -2.06
C GLU A 187 -8.98 -2.19 -1.87
N LEU A 188 -9.49 -2.68 -0.73
CA LEU A 188 -9.75 -4.11 -0.52
C LEU A 188 -10.98 -4.54 -1.32
N VAL A 189 -10.86 -5.55 -2.19
CA VAL A 189 -11.94 -6.01 -3.08
C VAL A 189 -12.33 -7.48 -2.90
N VAL A 190 -11.77 -8.16 -1.90
CA VAL A 190 -12.11 -9.53 -1.49
C VAL A 190 -12.35 -9.56 0.01
N ASP A 191 -13.27 -10.42 0.46
CA ASP A 191 -13.63 -10.56 1.87
C ASP A 191 -12.40 -10.94 2.75
N PRO A 192 -12.17 -10.24 3.89
CA PRO A 192 -11.03 -10.48 4.79
C PRO A 192 -10.83 -11.94 5.22
N TYR A 193 -11.91 -12.70 5.42
CA TYR A 193 -11.79 -14.11 5.81
C TYR A 193 -11.19 -14.97 4.70
N GLN A 194 -11.44 -14.66 3.43
CA GLN A 194 -10.82 -15.36 2.29
C GLN A 194 -9.33 -15.03 2.17
N VAL A 195 -8.94 -13.79 2.51
CA VAL A 195 -7.53 -13.36 2.57
C VAL A 195 -6.78 -14.12 3.68
N LEU A 196 -7.34 -14.17 4.89
CA LEU A 196 -6.78 -14.95 6.00
C LEU A 196 -6.70 -16.45 5.68
N GLU A 197 -7.77 -17.03 5.13
CA GLU A 197 -7.79 -18.44 4.76
C GLU A 197 -6.70 -18.78 3.74
N ARG A 198 -6.54 -17.96 2.68
CA ARG A 198 -5.56 -18.20 1.62
C ARG A 198 -4.12 -18.10 2.09
N PHE A 199 -3.77 -17.05 2.84
CA PHE A 199 -2.38 -16.68 3.10
C PHE A 199 -1.85 -17.09 4.48
N LEU A 200 -2.72 -17.29 5.48
CA LEU A 200 -2.34 -17.80 6.79
C LEU A 200 -2.81 -19.25 6.97
N TRP A 201 -4.13 -19.47 7.04
CA TRP A 201 -4.67 -20.72 7.58
C TRP A 201 -4.36 -21.94 6.72
N ARG A 202 -4.50 -21.85 5.39
CA ARG A 202 -4.14 -22.94 4.45
C ARG A 202 -2.63 -23.13 4.29
N GLN A 203 -1.83 -22.12 4.62
CA GLN A 203 -0.36 -22.18 4.55
C GLN A 203 0.28 -22.60 5.88
N ASN A 204 -0.51 -22.75 6.94
CA ASN A 204 -0.04 -22.90 8.32
C ASN A 204 0.99 -21.81 8.71
N SER A 205 0.75 -20.57 8.29
CA SER A 205 1.62 -19.42 8.57
C SER A 205 0.97 -18.45 9.54
N SER A 206 1.78 -17.80 10.38
CA SER A 206 1.37 -16.72 11.28
C SER A 206 1.64 -15.31 10.72
N PHE A 207 2.34 -15.19 9.59
CA PHE A 207 2.68 -13.91 8.98
C PHE A 207 2.84 -14.06 7.46
N ALA A 208 2.15 -13.22 6.69
CA ALA A 208 2.23 -13.19 5.24
C ALA A 208 2.34 -11.76 4.71
N ILE A 209 3.21 -11.54 3.72
CA ILE A 209 3.50 -10.25 3.12
C ILE A 209 3.80 -10.41 1.63
N SER A 210 3.36 -9.48 0.79
CA SER A 210 3.69 -9.52 -0.65
C SER A 210 5.15 -9.13 -0.89
N ARG A 211 5.88 -9.90 -1.71
CA ARG A 211 7.16 -9.44 -2.26
C ARG A 211 6.95 -8.26 -3.21
N HIS A 212 7.93 -7.36 -3.28
CA HIS A 212 7.88 -6.22 -4.17
C HIS A 212 7.89 -6.65 -5.65
N TYR A 213 7.22 -5.92 -6.53
CA TYR A 213 6.85 -6.41 -7.88
C TYR A 213 8.00 -6.51 -8.90
N ARG A 214 9.15 -5.88 -8.63
CA ARG A 214 10.27 -5.76 -9.59
C ARG A 214 11.64 -6.01 -8.98
N ARG A 215 11.91 -5.36 -7.86
CA ARG A 215 13.18 -5.44 -7.12
C ARG A 215 13.04 -6.49 -6.02
N PHE A 216 14.01 -7.39 -5.94
CA PHE A 216 14.03 -8.50 -4.97
C PHE A 216 15.26 -8.48 -4.06
N ASP A 217 16.23 -7.64 -4.39
CA ASP A 217 17.46 -7.44 -3.64
C ASP A 217 17.41 -6.08 -2.90
N VAL A 218 17.83 -6.07 -1.64
CA VAL A 218 17.79 -4.88 -0.77
C VAL A 218 18.80 -3.80 -1.16
N PHE A 219 19.92 -4.18 -1.77
CA PHE A 219 20.89 -3.24 -2.34
C PHE A 219 20.34 -2.61 -3.64
N GLU A 220 19.63 -3.38 -4.47
CA GLU A 220 18.87 -2.83 -5.61
C GLU A 220 17.77 -1.85 -5.15
N GLU A 221 17.05 -2.18 -4.08
CA GLU A 221 16.05 -1.29 -3.48
C GLU A 221 16.68 0.00 -2.94
N ALA A 222 17.87 -0.07 -2.33
CA ALA A 222 18.60 1.10 -1.87
C ALA A 222 18.97 2.06 -3.00
N GLU A 223 19.56 1.54 -4.09
CA GLU A 223 19.87 2.35 -5.28
C GLU A 223 18.61 2.96 -5.90
N ALA A 224 17.49 2.22 -5.94
CA ALA A 224 16.23 2.73 -6.42
C ALA A 224 15.65 3.85 -5.53
N ASN A 225 15.80 3.77 -4.21
CA ASN A 225 15.38 4.82 -3.28
C ASN A 225 16.24 6.09 -3.45
N LYS A 226 17.56 5.96 -3.63
CA LYS A 226 18.46 7.07 -3.95
C LYS A 226 18.09 7.73 -5.28
N ALA A 227 17.97 6.93 -6.34
CA ALA A 227 17.63 7.42 -7.69
C ALA A 227 16.26 8.14 -7.74
N ALA A 228 15.29 7.72 -6.92
CA ALA A 228 13.97 8.34 -6.84
C ALA A 228 13.85 9.42 -5.74
N GLY A 229 14.98 9.92 -5.20
CA GLY A 229 15.04 11.02 -4.23
C GLY A 229 14.24 10.75 -2.95
N LYS A 230 14.17 9.49 -2.51
CA LYS A 230 13.23 9.06 -1.46
C LYS A 230 13.71 9.32 -0.03
N TYR A 231 15.00 9.51 0.15
CA TYR A 231 15.72 9.93 1.35
C TYR A 231 17.05 10.56 0.89
N ASP A 232 17.78 11.21 1.79
CA ASP A 232 19.15 11.60 1.49
C ASP A 232 20.03 10.36 1.23
N ASN A 233 20.91 10.45 0.22
CA ASN A 233 21.72 9.32 -0.23
C ASN A 233 22.66 8.82 0.87
N SER A 234 23.28 9.73 1.64
CA SER A 234 24.21 9.34 2.72
C SER A 234 23.51 8.61 3.86
N SER A 235 22.22 8.91 4.10
CA SER A 235 21.41 8.19 5.10
C SER A 235 21.08 6.77 4.65
N ILE A 236 20.80 6.56 3.35
CA ILE A 236 20.59 5.22 2.77
C ILE A 236 21.90 4.44 2.77
N ASP A 237 22.99 5.05 2.31
CA ASP A 237 24.31 4.42 2.24
C ASP A 237 24.79 4.00 3.65
N PHE A 238 24.62 4.85 4.67
CA PHE A 238 24.93 4.52 6.06
C PHE A 238 24.12 3.31 6.58
N GLN A 239 22.81 3.27 6.33
CA GLN A 239 21.95 2.15 6.74
C GLN A 239 22.38 0.83 6.09
N ILE A 240 22.65 0.86 4.78
CA ILE A 240 23.02 -0.33 4.01
C ILE A 240 24.45 -0.80 4.33
N ASP A 241 25.39 0.11 4.51
CA ASP A 241 26.74 -0.21 4.97
C ASP A 241 26.76 -0.79 6.38
N PHE A 242 25.88 -0.30 7.26
CA PHE A 242 25.69 -0.88 8.60
C PHE A 242 25.22 -2.33 8.49
N TYR A 243 24.17 -2.62 7.73
CA TYR A 243 23.68 -3.99 7.54
C TYR A 243 24.69 -4.91 6.83
N ARG A 244 25.45 -4.40 5.85
CA ARG A 244 26.50 -5.18 5.19
C ARG A 244 27.60 -5.58 6.18
N LYS A 245 27.98 -4.70 7.10
CA LYS A 245 28.93 -5.00 8.19
C LYS A 245 28.36 -6.00 9.22
N GLU A 246 27.04 -6.03 9.40
CA GLU A 246 26.34 -7.07 10.17
C GLU A 246 26.16 -8.41 9.44
N GLY A 247 26.64 -8.53 8.19
CA GLY A 247 26.58 -9.79 7.42
C GLY A 247 25.39 -9.91 6.46
N LEU A 248 24.64 -8.83 6.19
CA LEU A 248 23.62 -8.84 5.14
C LEU A 248 24.28 -9.05 3.77
N THR A 249 23.91 -10.15 3.10
CA THR A 249 24.35 -10.51 1.75
C THR A 249 23.26 -10.25 0.72
N PRO A 250 23.63 -10.03 -0.57
CA PRO A 250 22.68 -9.94 -1.68
C PRO A 250 21.68 -11.10 -1.71
N TYR A 251 20.50 -10.84 -2.26
CA TYR A 251 19.50 -11.86 -2.47
C TYR A 251 19.99 -12.94 -3.46
N SER A 252 19.74 -14.20 -3.12
CA SER A 252 20.00 -15.35 -3.99
C SER A 252 19.08 -16.51 -3.60
N GLU A 253 19.00 -17.53 -4.45
CA GLU A 253 18.19 -18.73 -4.19
C GLU A 253 18.63 -19.51 -2.94
N ALA A 254 19.82 -19.23 -2.39
CA ALA A 254 20.25 -19.75 -1.09
C ALA A 254 19.39 -19.27 0.09
N LYS A 255 18.58 -18.20 -0.09
CA LYS A 255 17.60 -17.71 0.90
C LYS A 255 16.24 -18.41 0.83
N LEU A 256 16.04 -19.38 -0.08
CA LEU A 256 14.78 -20.14 -0.16
C LEU A 256 14.44 -20.83 1.18
N PRO A 257 13.15 -20.90 1.57
CA PRO A 257 11.95 -20.64 0.78
C PRO A 257 11.59 -19.15 0.62
N ILE A 258 12.36 -18.21 1.16
CA ILE A 258 12.11 -16.78 0.97
C ILE A 258 12.52 -16.33 -0.43
N THR A 259 11.57 -15.72 -1.15
CA THR A 259 11.71 -15.37 -2.58
C THR A 259 12.08 -13.91 -2.87
N SER A 260 12.44 -13.14 -1.85
CA SER A 260 12.80 -11.71 -1.93
C SER A 260 13.38 -11.19 -0.62
N ASP A 261 14.35 -10.28 -0.67
CA ASP A 261 14.72 -9.42 0.46
C ASP A 261 13.80 -8.21 0.62
N VAL A 262 13.05 -7.87 -0.44
CA VAL A 262 12.25 -6.65 -0.54
C VAL A 262 10.75 -7.00 -0.47
N PRO A 263 10.02 -6.57 0.57
CA PRO A 263 8.57 -6.61 0.56
C PRO A 263 8.01 -5.41 -0.22
N GLU A 264 6.83 -5.56 -0.83
CA GLU A 264 6.05 -4.39 -1.27
C GLU A 264 5.55 -3.61 -0.05
N GLY A 265 5.34 -4.32 1.07
CA GLY A 265 4.96 -3.75 2.36
C GLY A 265 3.53 -3.21 2.44
N CYS A 266 2.84 -2.98 1.32
CA CYS A 266 1.54 -2.31 1.32
C CYS A 266 0.35 -3.17 1.79
N VAL A 267 0.56 -4.47 1.97
CA VAL A 267 -0.35 -5.38 2.66
C VAL A 267 0.45 -6.26 3.61
N ILE A 268 0.01 -6.38 4.86
CA ILE A 268 0.55 -7.34 5.84
C ILE A 268 -0.63 -8.12 6.43
N ILE A 269 -0.56 -9.45 6.38
CA ILE A 269 -1.59 -10.36 6.91
C ILE A 269 -0.95 -11.13 8.07
N ARG A 270 -1.54 -11.11 9.25
CA ARG A 270 -0.82 -11.49 10.48
C ARG A 270 -1.72 -12.13 11.54
N GLU A 271 -1.20 -13.15 12.19
CA GLU A 271 -1.64 -13.61 13.51
C GLU A 271 -0.76 -12.95 14.59
N HIS A 272 -1.36 -12.54 15.69
CA HIS A 272 -0.70 -11.84 16.80
C HIS A 272 -0.22 -12.83 17.86
N ILE A 273 0.92 -13.45 17.58
CA ILE A 273 1.63 -14.35 18.50
C ILE A 273 2.97 -13.70 18.92
N PRO A 274 3.57 -14.09 20.06
CA PRO A 274 4.79 -13.44 20.56
C PRO A 274 5.91 -13.26 19.53
N ILE A 275 6.23 -14.26 18.69
CA ILE A 275 7.28 -14.11 17.66
C ILE A 275 6.92 -13.10 16.56
N THR A 276 5.66 -13.00 16.13
CA THR A 276 5.25 -12.02 15.11
C THR A 276 5.19 -10.61 15.68
N ASN A 277 4.78 -10.48 16.95
CA ASN A 277 4.84 -9.25 17.72
C ASN A 277 6.28 -8.75 17.79
N HIS A 278 7.18 -9.60 18.25
CA HIS A 278 8.61 -9.32 18.34
C HIS A 278 9.23 -8.96 16.99
N PHE A 279 8.98 -9.73 15.92
CA PHE A 279 9.43 -9.41 14.56
C PHE A 279 9.04 -7.98 14.14
N THR A 280 7.77 -7.60 14.34
CA THR A 280 7.33 -6.24 13.98
C THR A 280 7.82 -5.13 14.92
N CYS A 281 8.10 -5.45 16.19
CA CYS A 281 8.81 -4.52 17.08
C CYS A 281 10.21 -4.21 16.54
N LEU A 282 10.99 -5.25 16.21
CA LEU A 282 12.35 -5.06 15.71
C LEU A 282 12.35 -4.36 14.34
N TRP A 283 11.40 -4.70 13.46
CA TRP A 283 11.25 -4.01 12.18
C TRP A 283 10.90 -2.54 12.34
N PHE A 284 10.03 -2.19 13.30
CA PHE A 284 9.77 -0.79 13.65
C PHE A 284 11.00 -0.10 14.25
N ASN A 285 11.75 -0.76 15.13
CA ASN A 285 12.95 -0.18 15.75
C ASN A 285 14.03 0.15 14.71
N GLU A 286 14.17 -0.66 13.65
CA GLU A 286 15.09 -0.35 12.54
C GLU A 286 14.60 0.85 11.69
N VAL A 287 13.29 0.92 11.44
CA VAL A 287 12.64 2.06 10.76
C VAL A 287 12.79 3.36 11.58
N ASP A 288 12.72 3.27 12.91
CA ASP A 288 12.95 4.39 13.82
C ASP A 288 14.43 4.79 13.86
N ARG A 289 15.34 3.80 13.92
CA ARG A 289 16.79 4.04 13.96
C ARG A 289 17.35 4.67 12.68
N PHE A 290 16.89 4.24 11.52
CA PHE A 290 17.46 4.62 10.22
C PHE A 290 16.43 5.39 9.38
N THR A 291 16.25 5.05 8.09
CA THR A 291 15.26 5.69 7.21
C THR A 291 13.86 5.11 7.41
N SER A 292 12.80 5.86 7.11
CA SER A 292 11.42 5.33 7.16
C SER A 292 11.06 4.37 6.00
N ARG A 293 12.06 3.92 5.24
CA ARG A 293 11.95 2.89 4.20
C ARG A 293 12.03 1.51 4.84
N ASP A 294 10.88 1.06 5.34
CA ASP A 294 10.63 -0.29 5.88
C ASP A 294 11.13 -1.41 4.96
N GLN A 295 11.15 -1.20 3.65
CA GLN A 295 11.72 -2.14 2.68
C GLN A 295 13.23 -2.40 2.86
N LEU A 296 14.00 -1.44 3.36
CA LEU A 296 15.47 -1.57 3.52
C LEU A 296 15.88 -2.32 4.79
N SER A 297 15.02 -2.37 5.82
CA SER A 297 15.31 -3.03 7.10
C SER A 297 14.69 -4.43 7.25
N PHE A 298 13.73 -4.78 6.38
CA PHE A 298 12.96 -6.03 6.47
C PHE A 298 13.85 -7.28 6.44
N SER A 299 14.77 -7.39 5.47
CA SER A 299 15.63 -8.55 5.30
C SER A 299 16.58 -8.74 6.50
N THR A 300 17.21 -7.68 6.99
CA THR A 300 18.06 -7.72 8.19
C THR A 300 17.33 -8.29 9.41
N VAL A 301 16.10 -7.83 9.67
CA VAL A 301 15.32 -8.28 10.84
C VAL A 301 14.84 -9.71 10.66
N ARG A 302 14.37 -10.06 9.47
CA ARG A 302 13.95 -11.42 9.11
C ARG A 302 15.11 -12.41 9.26
N ASP A 303 16.26 -12.12 8.67
CA ASP A 303 17.40 -13.04 8.61
C ASP A 303 17.99 -13.24 10.03
N LYS A 304 18.09 -12.19 10.85
CA LYS A 304 18.52 -12.29 12.25
C LYS A 304 17.57 -13.13 13.12
N ILE A 305 16.24 -13.04 12.90
CA ILE A 305 15.26 -13.86 13.64
C ILE A 305 15.25 -15.31 13.13
N ALA A 306 15.26 -15.53 11.81
CA ALA A 306 15.29 -16.88 11.23
C ALA A 306 16.56 -17.67 11.57
N ALA A 307 17.68 -16.98 11.82
CA ALA A 307 18.91 -17.58 12.34
C ALA A 307 18.84 -18.03 13.82
N LYS A 308 17.76 -17.68 14.54
CA LYS A 308 17.61 -17.89 16.00
C LYS A 308 16.43 -18.80 16.36
N VAL A 309 15.40 -18.87 15.52
CA VAL A 309 14.21 -19.70 15.72
C VAL A 309 13.75 -20.33 14.41
N GLU A 310 13.12 -21.50 14.49
CA GLU A 310 12.43 -22.14 13.35
C GLU A 310 11.11 -21.42 13.04
N TRP A 311 11.22 -20.18 12.58
CA TRP A 311 10.12 -19.33 12.16
C TRP A 311 10.56 -18.43 11.00
N THR A 312 9.68 -18.25 10.03
CA THR A 312 9.90 -17.32 8.92
C THR A 312 8.60 -16.74 8.41
N VAL A 313 8.71 -15.72 7.56
CA VAL A 313 7.59 -15.00 6.95
C VAL A 313 7.15 -15.68 5.66
N SER A 314 5.84 -15.79 5.42
CA SER A 314 5.32 -16.22 4.11
C SER A 314 5.38 -15.05 3.13
N MET A 315 6.07 -15.22 2.00
CA MET A 315 6.15 -14.18 0.95
C MET A 315 5.37 -14.59 -0.29
N PHE A 316 4.22 -13.95 -0.50
CA PHE A 316 3.37 -14.19 -1.67
C PHE A 316 3.69 -13.23 -2.83
N LEU A 317 3.25 -13.57 -4.04
CA LEU A 317 3.59 -12.80 -5.25
C LEU A 317 2.77 -11.51 -5.34
N ASP A 318 3.32 -10.47 -5.97
CA ASP A 318 2.58 -9.23 -6.22
C ASP A 318 1.34 -9.43 -7.11
N CYS A 319 1.36 -10.39 -8.04
CA CYS A 319 0.15 -10.77 -8.79
C CYS A 319 -0.94 -11.36 -7.89
N GLU A 320 -0.57 -12.09 -6.83
CA GLU A 320 -1.54 -12.59 -5.85
C GLU A 320 -2.10 -11.47 -4.98
N ARG A 321 -1.29 -10.46 -4.63
CA ARG A 321 -1.75 -9.23 -3.99
C ARG A 321 -2.83 -8.53 -4.83
N ARG A 322 -2.56 -8.34 -6.13
CA ARG A 322 -3.50 -7.69 -7.08
C ARG A 322 -4.82 -8.45 -7.28
N ASN A 323 -4.92 -9.72 -6.86
CA ASN A 323 -6.18 -10.46 -6.89
C ASN A 323 -7.16 -10.03 -5.78
N PHE A 324 -6.70 -9.32 -4.73
CA PHE A 324 -7.56 -8.92 -3.61
C PHE A 324 -7.47 -7.45 -3.21
N VAL A 325 -6.51 -6.68 -3.74
CA VAL A 325 -6.50 -5.21 -3.63
C VAL A 325 -6.34 -4.53 -4.99
N ILE A 326 -7.05 -3.41 -5.18
CA ILE A 326 -6.85 -2.46 -6.29
C ILE A 326 -6.03 -1.29 -5.76
N GLN A 327 -5.06 -0.80 -6.54
CA GLN A 327 -4.24 0.35 -6.17
C GLN A 327 -4.77 1.63 -6.83
N ALA A 328 -5.17 2.60 -6.00
CA ALA A 328 -5.44 3.96 -6.42
C ALA A 328 -4.14 4.76 -6.55
N TYR A 329 -4.23 5.94 -7.17
CA TYR A 329 -3.14 6.90 -7.20
C TYR A 329 -3.09 7.71 -5.90
N HIS A 330 -1.89 8.16 -5.54
CA HIS A 330 -1.69 9.17 -4.51
C HIS A 330 -2.39 10.48 -4.89
N ARG A 331 -2.77 11.27 -3.88
CA ARG A 331 -3.60 12.47 -4.08
C ARG A 331 -2.93 13.52 -4.95
N ASP A 332 -1.63 13.74 -4.74
CA ASP A 332 -0.80 14.67 -5.51
C ASP A 332 -0.85 14.40 -7.01
N LEU A 333 -0.85 13.12 -7.40
CA LEU A 333 -1.01 12.69 -8.79
C LEU A 333 -2.46 12.86 -9.28
N LEU A 334 -3.46 12.55 -8.46
CA LEU A 334 -4.88 12.75 -8.82
C LEU A 334 -5.21 14.22 -9.07
N GLU A 335 -4.67 15.14 -8.27
CA GLU A 335 -4.84 16.59 -8.40
C GLU A 335 -4.13 17.16 -9.64
N GLN A 336 -3.10 16.47 -10.16
CA GLN A 336 -2.39 16.81 -11.40
C GLN A 336 -3.03 16.21 -12.67
N MET A 337 -3.89 15.20 -12.53
CA MET A 337 -4.55 14.56 -13.67
C MET A 337 -5.64 15.46 -14.25
N SER A 338 -5.64 15.62 -15.58
CA SER A 338 -6.71 16.34 -16.27
C SER A 338 -8.06 15.63 -16.07
N PRO A 339 -9.17 16.36 -15.85
CA PRO A 339 -10.48 15.74 -15.69
C PRO A 339 -10.86 14.95 -16.95
N PRO A 340 -11.61 13.84 -16.81
CA PRO A 340 -12.05 13.06 -17.95
C PRO A 340 -12.89 13.92 -18.90
N PRO A 341 -12.81 13.68 -20.23
CA PRO A 341 -13.63 14.42 -21.19
C PRO A 341 -15.12 14.22 -20.87
N PRO A 342 -15.96 15.25 -21.09
CA PRO A 342 -17.40 15.12 -20.84
C PRO A 342 -17.98 13.97 -21.67
N PRO A 343 -18.98 13.25 -21.15
CA PRO A 343 -19.63 12.17 -21.90
C PRO A 343 -20.18 12.71 -23.22
N PRO A 344 -20.13 11.91 -24.31
CA PRO A 344 -20.70 12.35 -25.58
C PRO A 344 -22.19 12.69 -25.41
N PRO A 345 -22.69 13.74 -26.10
CA PRO A 345 -24.10 14.09 -25.99
C PRO A 345 -24.97 12.90 -26.40
N PRO A 346 -26.13 12.69 -25.74
CA PRO A 346 -27.04 11.61 -26.10
C PRO A 346 -27.41 11.74 -27.58
N PRO A 347 -27.51 10.63 -28.34
CA PRO A 347 -27.80 10.69 -29.76
C PRO A 347 -29.12 11.42 -29.99
N THR A 348 -29.08 12.47 -30.80
CA THR A 348 -30.24 13.30 -31.10
C THR A 348 -31.35 12.43 -31.70
N VAL A 349 -32.43 12.24 -30.94
CA VAL A 349 -33.63 11.57 -31.44
C VAL A 349 -34.25 12.46 -32.50
N ILE A 350 -33.94 12.18 -33.77
CA ILE A 350 -34.61 12.81 -34.91
C ILE A 350 -36.08 12.39 -34.84
N PRO A 351 -37.04 13.33 -34.69
CA PRO A 351 -38.44 12.96 -34.67
C PRO A 351 -38.84 12.31 -36.00
N MET A 352 -39.45 11.12 -35.95
CA MET A 352 -40.04 10.52 -37.14
C MET A 352 -41.10 11.47 -37.69
N VAL A 353 -40.87 11.96 -38.92
CA VAL A 353 -41.87 12.77 -39.63
C VAL A 353 -43.09 11.88 -39.91
N PRO A 354 -44.31 12.31 -39.53
CA PRO A 354 -45.51 11.53 -39.81
C PRO A 354 -45.71 11.31 -41.33
N PRO A 355 -46.25 10.16 -41.77
CA PRO A 355 -46.49 9.91 -43.19
C PRO A 355 -47.45 10.94 -43.79
N LEU A 356 -47.02 11.63 -44.84
CA LEU A 356 -47.87 12.53 -45.60
C LEU A 356 -48.94 11.72 -46.37
N THR A 357 -50.20 12.07 -46.15
CA THR A 357 -51.36 11.50 -46.85
C THR A 357 -51.30 11.75 -48.35
N VAL A 358 -51.51 10.69 -49.14
CA VAL A 358 -51.52 10.72 -50.61
C VAL A 358 -52.93 10.98 -51.15
N LEU A 359 -53.08 11.99 -52.00
CA LEU A 359 -54.20 12.15 -52.94
C LEU A 359 -53.68 12.62 -54.33
N PRO A 360 -54.42 12.39 -55.43
CA PRO A 360 -53.82 11.85 -56.66
C PRO A 360 -53.39 12.88 -57.74
N ALA A 361 -52.72 12.33 -58.76
CA ALA A 361 -51.88 13.03 -59.73
C ALA A 361 -52.62 13.75 -60.88
N SER A 362 -51.93 14.72 -61.51
CA SER A 362 -52.23 15.20 -62.87
C SER A 362 -50.98 15.57 -63.69
N THR A 363 -50.74 14.76 -64.73
CA THR A 363 -50.05 15.01 -66.02
C THR A 363 -48.78 15.88 -66.13
N ARG A 364 -47.71 15.26 -66.65
CA ARG A 364 -46.73 15.87 -67.59
C ARG A 364 -46.38 14.88 -68.72
N PRO A 365 -46.29 15.33 -69.99
CA PRO A 365 -45.55 14.65 -71.05
C PRO A 365 -44.33 15.51 -71.51
N PRO A 366 -43.45 15.03 -72.42
CA PRO A 366 -42.40 14.04 -72.11
C PRO A 366 -40.97 14.54 -72.46
N PRO A 367 -39.89 13.92 -71.95
CA PRO A 367 -38.51 14.31 -72.27
C PRO A 367 -37.95 13.57 -73.50
N LYS A 368 -37.08 14.23 -74.28
CA LYS A 368 -36.22 13.59 -75.31
C LYS A 368 -34.79 13.43 -74.80
N LYS A 369 -34.19 12.27 -75.12
CA LYS A 369 -32.80 11.89 -74.79
C LYS A 369 -31.79 12.50 -75.78
N SER A 370 -30.53 12.66 -75.36
CA SER A 370 -29.38 11.98 -76.03
C SER A 370 -28.05 12.27 -75.29
N VAL A 371 -27.00 11.55 -75.66
CA VAL A 371 -25.70 11.40 -74.96
C VAL A 371 -24.56 11.78 -75.91
N GLY A 372 -23.48 12.43 -75.42
CA GLY A 372 -22.30 12.77 -76.24
C GLY A 372 -21.01 13.00 -75.43
N LYS A 373 -19.94 12.30 -75.82
CA LYS A 373 -18.61 12.10 -75.17
C LYS A 373 -17.58 13.27 -75.38
N PRO A 374 -16.32 13.19 -74.85
CA PRO A 374 -15.56 14.35 -74.31
C PRO A 374 -14.16 14.66 -74.92
N SER A 375 -13.45 15.67 -74.38
CA SER A 375 -11.98 15.91 -74.51
C SER A 375 -11.42 16.89 -73.44
N LYS A 376 -10.15 17.35 -73.46
CA LYS A 376 -8.90 16.73 -72.93
C LYS A 376 -7.72 17.76 -72.76
N GLY A 377 -6.82 17.60 -71.77
CA GLY A 377 -5.46 18.25 -71.68
C GLY A 377 -5.34 19.61 -70.93
N GLU A 378 -4.19 20.12 -70.44
CA GLU A 378 -2.78 19.65 -70.25
C GLU A 378 -1.98 20.54 -69.23
N ARG A 379 -0.96 20.00 -68.51
CA ARG A 379 0.42 20.54 -68.13
C ARG A 379 0.61 21.97 -67.52
N LYS A 380 1.65 22.38 -66.73
CA LYS A 380 2.89 21.83 -66.06
C LYS A 380 3.42 22.84 -64.95
N PRO A 381 4.54 22.60 -64.19
CA PRO A 381 4.89 23.28 -62.91
C PRO A 381 6.14 24.21 -62.91
N ILE A 382 6.45 24.88 -61.77
CA ILE A 382 7.72 25.60 -61.42
C ILE A 382 7.69 26.01 -59.90
N SER A 383 8.74 26.15 -59.05
CA SER A 383 10.20 25.81 -59.09
C SER A 383 10.88 25.57 -57.70
N ARG A 384 11.77 26.46 -57.19
CA ARG A 384 12.60 26.37 -55.93
C ARG A 384 12.97 27.76 -55.37
N ARG A 385 13.33 27.88 -54.07
CA ARG A 385 14.36 28.85 -53.59
C ARG A 385 15.12 28.36 -52.34
N HIS A 386 16.43 28.62 -52.30
CA HIS A 386 17.34 28.26 -51.20
C HIS A 386 17.60 29.46 -50.27
N ARG A 387 17.90 29.21 -48.98
CA ARG A 387 19.14 29.74 -48.35
C ARG A 387 19.63 28.93 -47.13
N LYS A 388 20.95 28.89 -47.01
CA LYS A 388 21.82 28.48 -45.87
C LYS A 388 21.64 29.44 -44.66
N HIS A 389 22.09 29.22 -43.42
CA HIS A 389 22.91 28.19 -42.73
C HIS A 389 22.62 28.30 -41.20
N GLY A 390 22.94 27.26 -40.41
CA GLY A 390 22.95 27.34 -38.94
C GLY A 390 22.93 25.96 -38.28
N ARG A 391 24.04 25.53 -37.67
CA ARG A 391 24.13 24.31 -36.85
C ARG A 391 24.17 24.67 -35.36
N TYR A 392 24.05 23.64 -34.52
CA TYR A 392 23.85 23.65 -33.06
C TYR A 392 22.40 23.99 -32.66
N GLY A 393 21.65 23.12 -31.95
CA GLY A 393 21.99 21.76 -31.53
C GLY A 393 21.38 21.39 -30.19
N GLN A 394 20.06 21.27 -30.13
CA GLN A 394 19.34 20.72 -28.97
C GLN A 394 18.26 19.75 -29.47
N LEU A 395 18.15 18.61 -28.78
CA LEU A 395 17.17 17.55 -29.03
C LEU A 395 15.80 17.97 -28.48
N PRO A 396 14.69 17.75 -29.20
CA PRO A 396 13.35 18.01 -28.67
C PRO A 396 12.84 16.84 -27.83
N GLU A 397 11.89 17.16 -26.95
CA GLU A 397 11.17 16.25 -26.07
C GLU A 397 10.40 15.17 -26.87
N GLY A 398 10.53 13.92 -26.45
CA GLY A 398 9.78 12.79 -27.00
C GLY A 398 8.68 12.34 -26.05
N TYR A 399 7.45 12.85 -26.25
CA TYR A 399 6.26 12.30 -25.62
C TYR A 399 6.05 10.83 -26.06
N PHE A 400 6.23 9.87 -25.16
CA PHE A 400 5.76 8.50 -25.36
C PHE A 400 4.39 8.31 -24.71
N SER A 401 3.34 8.40 -25.52
CA SER A 401 2.01 7.94 -25.16
C SER A 401 2.00 6.41 -25.11
N ILE A 402 1.72 5.84 -23.94
CA ILE A 402 1.51 4.39 -23.79
C ILE A 402 0.01 4.11 -23.82
N PHE A 403 -0.50 3.75 -24.99
CA PHE A 403 -1.79 3.08 -25.09
C PHE A 403 -1.63 1.63 -24.64
N ILE A 404 -2.30 1.25 -23.55
CA ILE A 404 -2.50 -0.16 -23.18
C ILE A 404 -3.86 -0.58 -23.72
N THR A 405 -3.87 -1.39 -24.77
CA THR A 405 -5.05 -2.14 -25.19
C THR A 405 -5.23 -3.38 -24.28
N PRO A 406 -6.45 -3.72 -23.86
CA PRO A 406 -6.69 -4.97 -23.15
C PRO A 406 -6.64 -6.14 -24.12
N TRP A 407 -5.88 -7.18 -23.77
CA TRP A 407 -5.90 -8.48 -24.44
C TRP A 407 -6.70 -9.45 -23.58
N ALA A 408 -7.75 -10.03 -24.14
CA ALA A 408 -8.61 -11.02 -23.50
C ALA A 408 -8.97 -12.10 -24.52
N GLU A 409 -9.16 -13.32 -24.03
CA GLU A 409 -9.48 -14.54 -24.81
C GLU A 409 -8.32 -15.00 -25.72
N GLU A 410 -8.05 -16.30 -25.93
CA GLU A 410 -8.72 -17.56 -25.56
C GLU A 410 -7.70 -18.57 -25.01
N PHE A 411 -8.12 -19.57 -24.23
CA PHE A 411 -7.73 -21.00 -24.40
C PHE A 411 -8.52 -21.89 -23.42
N GLY A 412 -9.34 -22.78 -23.96
CA GLY A 412 -10.13 -23.76 -23.18
C GLY A 412 -9.34 -25.03 -22.81
N PRO A 413 -9.95 -25.93 -22.00
CA PRO A 413 -9.25 -27.08 -21.42
C PRO A 413 -9.11 -28.25 -22.42
N GLY A 414 -7.88 -28.74 -22.58
CA GLY A 414 -7.58 -29.98 -23.30
C GLY A 414 -7.20 -31.10 -22.33
N SER A 415 -8.06 -32.10 -22.16
CA SER A 415 -7.70 -33.35 -21.49
C SER A 415 -6.89 -34.25 -22.43
N LEU A 416 -5.81 -34.87 -21.96
CA LEU A 416 -5.31 -36.13 -22.49
C LEU A 416 -4.60 -36.94 -21.39
N ARG A 417 -5.09 -38.18 -21.26
CA ARG A 417 -4.63 -39.37 -20.51
C ARG A 417 -3.29 -39.34 -19.79
#